data_AF-G4ZRB9-F1
#
_entry.id   AF-G4ZRB9-F1
#
_cell.length_a   1.000
_cell.length_b   1.000
_cell.length_c   1.000
_cell.angle_alpha   90.00
_cell.angle_beta   90.00
_cell.angle_gamma   90.00
#
_symmetry.space_group_name_H-M   'P 1'
#
loop_
_entity.id
_entity.type
_entity.pdbx_description
1 polymer ?
#
loop_
_entity_poly.entity_id
_entity_poly.type
_entity_poly.pdbx_seq_one_letter_code
_entity_poly.pdbx_strand_id
1 'polypeptide(L)'
;MKRMKLILQKALDVSVHAASLVDLRACLESECRGDEELLAAFFPPPTPEGPDHDTTEEVAAQAVLSLRQKVEEIFAWLCEQHDVDVELLELEDVIQQAEERRLRQVTAAEEEKKKKEEKEQEENKEEGGEDDEQQEQEKTTPEARIRAERLRAKQEEQKELEALVEALETKNKELQRSVEEKRRLATADVQRMQRAAAQLDQVSHLAKDYATAP
;
A
#
# COMPACT_ATOMS: atom_id res chain seq x y z
N MET A 1 3.31 -4.91 3.35
CA MET A 1 3.54 -4.29 4.69
C MET A 1 2.35 -3.63 5.44
N LYS A 2 1.52 -2.78 4.81
CA LYS A 2 0.45 -2.00 5.51
C LYS A 2 -0.51 -2.87 6.34
N ARG A 3 -0.80 -4.09 5.87
CA ARG A 3 -1.69 -5.05 6.55
C ARG A 3 -1.12 -5.54 7.89
N MET A 4 0.17 -5.83 7.97
CA MET A 4 0.80 -6.31 9.21
C MET A 4 0.77 -5.20 10.28
N LYS A 5 1.17 -3.98 9.93
CA LYS A 5 1.10 -2.81 10.82
C LYS A 5 -0.32 -2.57 11.32
N LEU A 6 -1.33 -2.69 10.44
CA LEU A 6 -2.73 -2.55 10.82
C LEU A 6 -3.20 -3.65 11.80
N ILE A 7 -2.79 -4.90 11.60
CA ILE A 7 -3.15 -6.01 12.49
C ILE A 7 -2.52 -5.80 13.88
N LEU A 8 -1.23 -5.43 13.93
CA LEU A 8 -0.53 -5.16 15.17
C LEU A 8 -1.14 -3.99 15.92
N GLN A 9 -1.44 -2.89 15.22
CA GLN A 9 -2.11 -1.73 15.81
C GLN A 9 -3.47 -2.10 16.37
N LYS A 10 -4.27 -2.88 15.62
CA LYS A 10 -5.58 -3.35 16.10
C LYS A 10 -5.47 -4.26 17.32
N ALA A 11 -4.49 -5.16 17.35
CA ALA A 11 -4.24 -6.03 18.50
C ALA A 11 -3.83 -5.21 19.74
N LEU A 12 -2.99 -4.19 19.55
CA LEU A 12 -2.60 -3.27 20.60
C LEU A 12 -3.78 -2.44 21.11
N ASP A 13 -4.59 -1.89 20.21
CA ASP A 13 -5.79 -1.11 20.57
C ASP A 13 -6.78 -1.96 21.38
N VAL A 14 -7.01 -3.22 21.00
CA VAL A 14 -7.86 -4.15 21.76
C VAL A 14 -7.27 -4.45 23.15
N SER A 15 -5.95 -4.64 23.23
CA SER A 15 -5.27 -4.93 24.50
C SER A 15 -5.27 -3.72 25.44
N VAL A 16 -5.04 -2.52 24.90
CA VAL A 16 -5.13 -1.24 25.60
C VAL A 16 -6.55 -0.99 26.10
N HIS A 17 -7.55 -1.26 25.27
CA HIS A 17 -8.95 -1.14 25.68
C HIS A 17 -9.27 -2.11 26.82
N ALA A 18 -8.86 -3.38 26.73
CA ALA A 18 -9.04 -4.34 27.80
C ALA A 18 -8.34 -3.91 29.11
N ALA A 19 -7.11 -3.40 29.02
CA ALA A 19 -6.36 -2.88 30.16
C ALA A 19 -7.01 -1.63 30.79
N SER A 20 -7.62 -0.76 29.97
CA SER A 20 -8.32 0.44 30.47
C SER A 20 -9.60 0.13 31.27
N LEU A 21 -10.13 -1.08 31.14
CA LEU A 21 -11.29 -1.54 31.91
C LEU A 21 -10.89 -2.15 33.27
N VAL A 22 -9.59 -2.35 33.51
CA VAL A 22 -9.07 -2.91 34.76
C VAL A 22 -8.88 -1.78 35.77
N ASP A 23 -9.44 -1.96 36.97
CA ASP A 23 -9.18 -1.07 38.09
C ASP A 23 -7.77 -1.32 38.64
N LEU A 24 -6.81 -0.53 38.16
CA LEU A 24 -5.41 -0.61 38.54
C LEU A 24 -5.20 -0.40 40.04
N ARG A 25 -6.03 0.41 40.69
CA ARG A 25 -5.97 0.64 42.13
C ARG A 25 -6.38 -0.62 42.89
N ALA A 26 -7.52 -1.23 42.53
CA ALA A 26 -7.96 -2.47 43.13
C ALA A 26 -6.97 -3.63 42.92
N CYS A 27 -6.32 -3.69 41.74
CA CYS A 27 -5.26 -4.65 41.47
C CYS A 27 -4.04 -4.44 42.38
N LEU A 28 -3.53 -3.21 42.46
CA LEU A 28 -2.37 -2.89 43.31
C LEU A 28 -2.68 -3.05 44.81
N GLU A 29 -3.87 -2.68 45.26
CA GLU A 29 -4.32 -2.92 46.65
C GLU A 29 -4.36 -4.43 46.98
N SER A 30 -4.68 -5.27 46.00
CA SER A 30 -4.71 -6.73 46.18
C SER A 30 -3.32 -7.37 46.24
N GLU A 31 -2.35 -6.85 45.49
CA GLU A 31 -0.97 -7.36 45.42
C GLU A 31 -0.08 -6.80 46.53
N CYS A 32 -0.27 -5.53 46.90
CA CYS A 32 0.52 -4.82 47.91
C CYS A 32 -0.11 -4.84 49.31
N ARG A 33 -0.89 -5.88 49.65
CA ARG A 33 -1.52 -6.00 50.98
C ARG A 33 -0.46 -5.88 52.10
N GLY A 34 -0.44 -4.72 52.77
CA GLY A 34 0.45 -4.42 53.89
C GLY A 34 1.40 -3.24 53.67
N ASP A 35 1.46 -2.65 52.48
CA ASP A 35 2.29 -1.48 52.18
C ASP A 35 1.43 -0.28 51.75
N GLU A 36 0.79 0.35 52.74
CA GLU A 36 -0.05 1.54 52.53
C GLU A 36 0.76 2.77 52.09
N GLU A 37 2.05 2.84 52.43
CA GLU A 37 2.92 3.94 52.01
C GLU A 37 3.18 3.88 50.50
N LEU A 38 3.42 2.68 49.96
CA LEU A 38 3.56 2.47 48.51
C LEU A 38 2.27 2.79 47.77
N LEU A 39 1.12 2.31 48.28
CA LEU A 39 -0.19 2.61 47.68
C LEU A 39 -0.48 4.12 47.70
N ALA A 40 -0.19 4.81 48.80
CA ALA A 40 -0.37 6.26 48.92
C ALA A 40 0.56 7.07 48.02
N ALA A 41 1.73 6.53 47.64
CA ALA A 41 2.65 7.17 46.70
C ALA A 41 2.11 7.20 45.25
N PHE A 42 1.33 6.18 44.85
CA PHE A 42 0.73 6.09 43.52
C PHE A 42 -0.72 6.58 43.47
N PHE A 43 -1.47 6.35 44.55
CA PHE A 43 -2.87 6.74 44.71
C PHE A 43 -3.04 7.46 46.06
N PRO A 44 -2.85 8.80 46.09
CA PRO A 44 -3.02 9.57 47.30
C PRO A 44 -4.39 9.32 47.95
N PRO A 45 -4.48 9.23 49.29
CA PRO A 45 -5.75 9.06 49.97
C PRO A 45 -6.67 10.24 49.64
N PRO A 46 -7.98 9.99 49.45
CA PRO A 46 -8.91 11.05 49.08
C PRO A 46 -8.91 12.15 50.14
N THR A 47 -8.71 13.38 49.71
CA THR A 47 -8.76 14.56 50.57
C THR A 47 -10.19 15.09 50.62
N PRO A 48 -10.66 15.66 51.74
CA PRO A 48 -12.08 15.98 51.92
C PRO A 48 -12.67 17.03 50.96
N GLU A 49 -11.87 17.65 50.08
CA GLU A 49 -12.27 18.82 49.28
C GLU A 49 -12.06 18.69 47.75
N GLY A 50 -11.76 17.51 47.20
CA GLY A 50 -11.51 17.34 45.75
C GLY A 50 -12.28 16.19 45.07
N PRO A 51 -12.57 16.26 43.75
CA PRO A 51 -13.05 15.12 42.98
C PRO A 51 -11.89 14.15 42.71
N ASP A 52 -11.49 13.38 43.72
CA ASP A 52 -10.26 12.56 43.70
C ASP A 52 -10.32 11.31 42.78
N HIS A 53 -11.48 11.00 42.20
CA HIS A 53 -11.60 9.91 41.24
C HIS A 53 -10.88 10.22 39.91
N ASP A 54 -10.92 11.48 39.48
CA ASP A 54 -10.35 11.91 38.20
C ASP A 54 -8.82 11.72 38.17
N THR A 55 -8.13 11.99 39.29
CA THR A 55 -6.68 11.87 39.40
C THR A 55 -6.19 10.41 39.29
N THR A 56 -6.94 9.46 39.84
CA THR A 56 -6.57 8.04 39.78
C THR A 56 -6.82 7.43 38.39
N GLU A 57 -7.91 7.83 37.74
CA GLU A 57 -8.21 7.45 36.35
C GLU A 57 -7.23 8.08 35.37
N GLU A 58 -6.77 9.31 35.62
CA GLU A 58 -5.73 9.97 34.84
C GLU A 58 -4.38 9.25 34.93
N VAL A 59 -3.95 8.82 36.12
CA VAL A 59 -2.70 8.06 36.30
C VAL A 59 -2.78 6.70 35.60
N ALA A 60 -3.92 6.02 35.71
CA ALA A 60 -4.20 4.77 35.02
C ALA A 60 -4.15 4.94 33.49
N ALA A 61 -4.84 5.96 32.96
CA ALA A 61 -4.85 6.28 31.54
C ALA A 61 -3.45 6.62 31.02
N GLN A 62 -2.67 7.39 31.79
CA GLN A 62 -1.31 7.75 31.43
C GLN A 62 -0.37 6.54 31.39
N ALA A 63 -0.50 5.60 32.34
CA ALA A 63 0.26 4.35 32.35
C ALA A 63 -0.05 3.48 31.12
N VAL A 64 -1.33 3.37 30.77
CA VAL A 64 -1.78 2.62 29.59
C VAL A 64 -1.28 3.27 28.29
N LEU A 65 -1.32 4.60 28.19
CA LEU A 65 -0.78 5.33 27.04
C LEU A 65 0.74 5.19 26.91
N SER A 66 1.47 5.25 28.02
CA SER A 66 2.93 5.04 28.03
C SER A 66 3.29 3.61 27.62
N LEU A 67 2.55 2.62 28.12
CA LEU A 67 2.73 1.22 27.71
C LEU A 67 2.50 1.04 26.22
N ARG A 68 1.42 1.65 25.67
CA ARG A 68 1.14 1.65 24.23
C ARG A 68 2.33 2.18 23.43
N GLN A 69 2.82 3.37 23.77
CA GLN A 69 3.93 4.01 23.06
C GLN A 69 5.19 3.13 23.08
N LYS A 70 5.52 2.56 24.25
CA LYS A 70 6.69 1.69 24.40
C LYS A 70 6.57 0.41 23.58
N VAL A 71 5.38 -0.18 23.52
CA VAL A 71 5.12 -1.36 22.69
C VAL A 71 5.23 -1.02 21.20
N GLU A 72 4.70 0.13 20.76
CA GLU A 72 4.85 0.61 19.38
C GLU A 72 6.32 0.83 18.99
N GLU A 73 7.12 1.43 19.88
CA GLU A 73 8.55 1.65 19.68
C GLU A 73 9.34 0.32 19.56
N ILE A 74 9.09 -0.63 20.47
CA ILE A 74 9.72 -1.95 20.41
C ILE A 74 9.34 -2.69 19.13
N PHE A 75 8.07 -2.60 18.69
CA PHE A 75 7.66 -3.22 17.43
C PHE A 75 8.34 -2.59 16.22
N ALA A 76 8.43 -1.25 16.16
CA ALA A 76 9.14 -0.57 15.09
C ALA A 76 10.61 -1.02 15.04
N TRP A 77 11.28 -1.03 16.21
CA TRP A 77 12.65 -1.49 16.33
C TRP A 77 12.82 -2.95 15.88
N LEU A 78 11.93 -3.87 16.29
CA LEU A 78 11.99 -5.27 15.86
C LEU A 78 11.80 -5.42 14.34
N CYS A 79 10.89 -4.64 13.74
CA CYS A 79 10.70 -4.65 12.29
C CYS A 79 11.96 -4.18 11.54
N GLU A 80 12.64 -3.16 12.06
CA GLU A 80 13.90 -2.67 11.50
C GLU A 80 15.05 -3.66 11.70
N GLN A 81 15.19 -4.26 12.89
CA GLN A 81 16.28 -5.21 13.18
C GLN A 81 16.21 -6.49 12.33
N HIS A 82 15.01 -6.93 11.98
CA HIS A 82 14.80 -8.16 11.23
C HIS A 82 14.50 -7.91 9.75
N ASP A 83 14.69 -6.68 9.26
CA ASP A 83 14.43 -6.28 7.88
C ASP A 83 13.08 -6.78 7.35
N VAL A 84 12.07 -6.78 8.22
CA VAL A 84 10.75 -7.41 7.93
C VAL A 84 10.07 -6.72 6.75
N ASP A 85 10.35 -5.41 6.57
CA ASP A 85 9.91 -4.65 5.41
C ASP A 85 10.49 -5.20 4.10
N VAL A 86 11.76 -5.62 4.09
CA VAL A 86 12.45 -6.18 2.91
C VAL A 86 11.90 -7.56 2.59
N GLU A 87 11.85 -8.45 3.57
CA GLU A 87 11.35 -9.83 3.42
C GLU A 87 9.90 -9.86 2.90
N LEU A 88 9.04 -8.96 3.38
CA LEU A 88 7.66 -8.90 2.91
C LEU A 88 7.53 -8.27 1.52
N LEU A 89 8.41 -7.35 1.12
CA LEU A 89 8.45 -6.84 -0.26
C LEU A 89 8.93 -7.92 -1.23
N GLU A 90 9.94 -8.70 -0.85
CA GLU A 90 10.42 -9.83 -1.64
C GLU A 90 9.33 -10.90 -1.80
N LEU A 91 8.59 -11.19 -0.73
CA LEU A 91 7.46 -12.12 -0.79
C LEU A 91 6.34 -11.61 -1.72
N GLU A 92 6.00 -10.31 -1.63
CA GLU A 92 5.01 -9.69 -2.52
C GLU A 92 5.45 -9.80 -4.00
N ASP A 93 6.74 -9.61 -4.31
CA ASP A 93 7.29 -9.77 -5.66
C ASP A 93 7.24 -11.24 -6.13
N VAL A 94 7.63 -12.21 -5.29
CA VAL A 94 7.55 -13.64 -5.64
C VAL A 94 6.12 -14.06 -5.94
N ILE A 95 5.14 -13.58 -5.16
CA ILE A 95 3.72 -13.86 -5.41
C ILE A 95 3.29 -13.25 -6.76
N GLN A 96 3.64 -11.99 -7.01
CA GLN A 96 3.29 -11.31 -8.25
C GLN A 96 3.88 -12.03 -9.48
N GLN A 97 5.15 -12.44 -9.40
CA GLN A 97 5.77 -13.23 -10.47
C GLN A 97 5.07 -14.58 -10.69
N ALA A 98 4.64 -15.25 -9.61
CA ALA A 98 3.90 -16.50 -9.72
C ALA A 98 2.52 -16.30 -10.37
N GLU A 99 1.81 -15.22 -10.00
CA GLU A 99 0.53 -14.84 -10.59
C GLU A 99 0.68 -14.50 -12.08
N GLU A 100 1.72 -13.75 -12.46
CA GLU A 100 2.02 -13.46 -13.87
C GLU A 100 2.31 -14.72 -14.68
N ARG A 101 3.12 -15.65 -14.14
CA ARG A 101 3.39 -16.93 -14.81
C ARG A 101 2.10 -17.72 -15.01
N ARG A 102 1.23 -17.75 -14.00
CA ARG A 102 -0.08 -18.41 -14.09
C ARG A 102 -0.95 -17.75 -15.15
N LEU A 103 -0.99 -16.42 -15.20
CA LEU A 103 -1.76 -15.68 -16.21
C LEU A 103 -1.27 -16.01 -17.63
N ARG A 104 0.05 -15.99 -17.85
CA ARG A 104 0.66 -16.34 -19.15
C ARG A 104 0.35 -17.77 -19.58
N GLN A 105 0.31 -18.72 -18.64
CA GLN A 105 -0.06 -20.11 -18.94
C GLN A 105 -1.53 -20.22 -19.34
N VAL A 106 -2.43 -19.51 -18.65
CA VAL A 106 -3.86 -19.49 -18.97
C VAL A 106 -4.09 -18.86 -20.35
N THR A 107 -3.46 -17.72 -20.64
CA THR A 107 -3.60 -17.05 -21.94
C THR A 107 -3.03 -17.89 -23.08
N ALA A 108 -1.87 -18.53 -22.88
CA ALA A 108 -1.29 -19.42 -23.89
C ALA A 108 -2.17 -20.66 -24.14
N ALA A 109 -2.76 -21.24 -23.09
CA ALA A 109 -3.68 -22.37 -23.23
C ALA A 109 -4.98 -21.97 -23.95
N GLU A 110 -5.51 -20.77 -23.69
CA GLU A 110 -6.66 -20.24 -24.42
C GLU A 110 -6.35 -19.97 -25.90
N GLU A 111 -5.17 -19.44 -26.22
CA GLU A 111 -4.74 -19.24 -27.61
C GLU A 111 -4.54 -20.56 -28.36
N GLU A 112 -3.93 -21.57 -27.72
CA GLU A 112 -3.81 -22.91 -28.33
C GLU A 112 -5.18 -23.55 -28.57
N LYS A 113 -6.12 -23.36 -27.63
CA LYS A 113 -7.49 -23.86 -27.78
C LYS A 113 -8.19 -23.18 -28.96
N LYS A 114 -8.09 -21.84 -29.08
CA LYS A 114 -8.60 -21.08 -30.23
C LYS A 114 -8.00 -21.57 -31.56
N LYS A 115 -6.68 -21.80 -31.61
CA LYS A 115 -6.00 -22.31 -32.83
C LYS A 115 -6.44 -23.72 -33.21
N LYS A 116 -6.75 -24.59 -32.24
CA LYS A 116 -7.30 -25.93 -32.51
C LYS A 116 -8.74 -25.85 -33.04
N GLU A 117 -9.58 -25.02 -32.43
CA GLU A 117 -10.95 -24.78 -32.89
C GLU A 117 -11.00 -24.14 -34.29
N GLU A 118 -10.02 -23.29 -34.65
CA GLU A 118 -9.88 -22.72 -35.99
C GLU A 118 -9.44 -23.76 -37.03
N LYS A 119 -8.48 -24.64 -36.69
CA LYS A 119 -8.05 -25.73 -37.59
C LYS A 119 -9.15 -26.77 -37.85
N GLU A 120 -9.92 -27.12 -36.82
CA GLU A 120 -11.07 -28.02 -36.97
C GLU A 120 -12.20 -27.38 -37.82
N GLN A 121 -12.28 -26.04 -37.89
CA GLN A 121 -13.19 -25.33 -38.79
C GLN A 121 -12.67 -25.20 -40.22
N GLU A 122 -11.34 -25.16 -40.43
CA GLU A 122 -10.72 -25.14 -41.76
C GLU A 122 -10.72 -26.53 -42.43
N GLU A 123 -10.41 -27.61 -41.68
CA GLU A 123 -10.50 -28.98 -42.22
C GLU A 123 -11.94 -29.37 -42.61
N ASN A 124 -12.96 -28.81 -41.95
CA ASN A 124 -14.36 -28.99 -42.35
C ASN A 124 -14.80 -28.15 -43.56
N LYS A 125 -13.96 -27.21 -44.04
CA LYS A 125 -14.27 -26.35 -45.20
C LYS A 125 -13.65 -26.81 -46.51
N GLU A 126 -12.71 -27.75 -46.51
CA GLU A 126 -12.03 -28.22 -47.73
C GLU A 126 -12.77 -29.37 -48.48
N GLU A 127 -13.94 -29.82 -48.02
CA GLU A 127 -14.78 -30.82 -48.75
C GLU A 127 -15.94 -30.22 -49.59
N GLY A 128 -16.00 -28.90 -49.78
CA GLY A 128 -17.07 -28.25 -50.58
C GLY A 128 -16.54 -27.40 -51.72
N GLY A 129 -16.41 -27.99 -52.92
CA GLY A 129 -16.08 -27.27 -54.15
C GLY A 129 -17.25 -26.48 -54.76
N GLU A 130 -16.86 -25.46 -55.54
CA GLU A 130 -17.61 -24.77 -56.62
C GLU A 130 -18.88 -23.98 -56.23
N ASP A 131 -18.86 -22.65 -56.31
CA ASP A 131 -19.28 -21.94 -57.54
C ASP A 131 -19.40 -20.41 -57.35
N ASP A 132 -18.96 -19.71 -58.39
CA ASP A 132 -18.72 -18.27 -58.49
C ASP A 132 -19.99 -17.44 -58.82
N GLU A 133 -21.16 -17.82 -58.28
CA GLU A 133 -22.46 -17.18 -58.60
C GLU A 133 -23.22 -16.57 -57.39
N GLN A 134 -22.62 -16.44 -56.20
CA GLN A 134 -23.37 -16.10 -54.97
C GLN A 134 -23.36 -14.62 -54.53
N GLN A 135 -22.92 -13.67 -55.35
CA GLN A 135 -22.80 -12.27 -54.91
C GLN A 135 -24.13 -11.56 -54.57
N GLU A 136 -25.30 -12.10 -54.93
CA GLU A 136 -26.60 -11.48 -54.58
C GLU A 136 -27.41 -12.23 -53.52
N GLN A 137 -27.04 -13.47 -53.12
CA GLN A 137 -27.78 -14.24 -52.09
C GLN A 137 -27.16 -14.16 -50.67
N GLU A 138 -25.92 -13.68 -50.54
CA GLU A 138 -25.20 -13.61 -49.26
C GLU A 138 -25.84 -12.73 -48.18
N LYS A 139 -26.88 -11.94 -48.46
CA LYS A 139 -27.58 -11.16 -47.42
C LYS A 139 -28.58 -11.98 -46.59
N THR A 140 -28.87 -13.23 -46.96
CA THR A 140 -29.94 -14.02 -46.33
C THR A 140 -29.49 -15.35 -45.73
N THR A 141 -28.25 -15.78 -45.97
CA THR A 141 -27.73 -17.03 -45.40
C THR A 141 -27.29 -16.85 -43.94
N PRO A 142 -27.60 -17.79 -43.04
CA PRO A 142 -27.24 -17.74 -41.62
C PRO A 142 -25.73 -17.53 -41.38
N GLU A 143 -24.89 -18.12 -42.22
CA GLU A 143 -23.43 -17.98 -42.12
C GLU A 143 -22.91 -16.58 -42.42
N ALA A 144 -23.56 -15.85 -43.35
CA ALA A 144 -23.20 -14.47 -43.64
C ALA A 144 -23.58 -13.54 -42.48
N ARG A 145 -24.70 -13.84 -41.78
CA ARG A 145 -25.06 -13.16 -40.53
C ARG A 145 -24.05 -13.41 -39.42
N ILE A 146 -23.61 -14.65 -39.22
CA ILE A 146 -22.59 -15.00 -38.21
C ILE A 146 -21.26 -14.30 -38.52
N ARG A 147 -20.84 -14.26 -39.79
CA ARG A 147 -19.63 -13.54 -40.21
C ARG A 147 -19.75 -12.03 -39.96
N ALA A 148 -20.88 -11.42 -40.28
CA ALA A 148 -21.13 -10.00 -40.02
C ALA A 148 -21.13 -9.66 -38.52
N GLU A 149 -21.72 -10.52 -37.69
CA GLU A 149 -21.72 -10.36 -36.23
C GLU A 149 -20.31 -10.51 -35.64
N ARG A 150 -19.53 -11.51 -36.08
CA ARG A 150 -18.13 -11.67 -35.67
C ARG A 150 -17.28 -10.46 -36.06
N LEU A 151 -17.49 -9.92 -37.27
CA LEU A 151 -16.77 -8.73 -37.72
C LEU A 151 -17.13 -7.51 -36.85
N ARG A 152 -18.41 -7.36 -36.49
CA ARG A 152 -18.88 -6.30 -35.61
C ARG A 152 -18.28 -6.40 -34.21
N ALA A 153 -18.29 -7.60 -33.62
CA ALA A 153 -17.70 -7.85 -32.31
C ALA A 153 -16.18 -7.54 -32.31
N LYS A 154 -15.46 -7.94 -33.36
CA LYS A 154 -14.04 -7.60 -33.53
C LYS A 154 -13.80 -6.09 -33.65
N GLN A 155 -14.68 -5.37 -34.36
CA GLN A 155 -14.58 -3.91 -34.48
C GLN A 155 -14.89 -3.19 -33.16
N GLU A 156 -15.82 -3.71 -32.37
CA GLU A 156 -16.13 -3.19 -31.04
C GLU A 156 -14.95 -3.42 -30.07
N GLU A 157 -14.40 -4.64 -30.04
CA GLU A 157 -13.20 -4.98 -29.27
C GLU A 157 -12.00 -4.11 -29.69
N GLN A 158 -11.79 -3.92 -31.00
CA GLN A 158 -10.72 -3.05 -31.49
C GLN A 158 -10.90 -1.60 -31.00
N LYS A 159 -12.12 -1.05 -31.03
CA LYS A 159 -12.39 0.30 -30.54
C LYS A 159 -12.17 0.42 -29.03
N GLU A 160 -12.54 -0.59 -28.26
CA GLU A 160 -12.29 -0.62 -26.81
C GLU A 160 -10.79 -0.65 -26.50
N LEU A 161 -10.02 -1.45 -27.25
CA LEU A 161 -8.57 -1.50 -27.12
C LEU A 161 -7.91 -0.18 -27.52
N GLU A 162 -8.34 0.44 -28.63
CA GLU A 162 -7.84 1.76 -29.05
C GLU A 162 -8.13 2.83 -27.99
N ALA A 163 -9.33 2.83 -27.41
CA ALA A 163 -9.69 3.74 -26.32
C ALA A 163 -8.85 3.51 -25.05
N LEU A 164 -8.56 2.24 -24.71
CA LEU A 164 -7.69 1.90 -23.57
C LEU A 164 -6.26 2.38 -23.81
N VAL A 165 -5.74 2.20 -25.02
CA VAL A 165 -4.39 2.69 -25.41
C VAL A 165 -4.33 4.20 -25.29
N GLU A 166 -5.32 4.93 -25.81
CA GLU A 166 -5.35 6.40 -25.70
C GLU A 166 -5.43 6.86 -24.22
N ALA A 167 -6.24 6.19 -23.40
CA ALA A 167 -6.32 6.46 -21.96
C ALA A 167 -4.99 6.18 -21.24
N LEU A 168 -4.26 5.13 -21.63
CA LEU A 168 -2.95 4.83 -21.08
C LEU A 168 -1.89 5.85 -21.54
N GLU A 169 -1.91 6.26 -22.81
CA GLU A 169 -0.99 7.27 -23.33
C GLU A 169 -1.18 8.63 -22.66
N THR A 170 -2.43 9.06 -22.45
CA THR A 170 -2.75 10.31 -21.75
C THR A 170 -2.26 10.26 -20.31
N LYS A 171 -2.53 9.17 -19.58
CA LYS A 171 -2.04 8.96 -18.22
C LYS A 171 -0.51 8.92 -18.16
N ASN A 172 0.15 8.32 -19.15
CA ASN A 172 1.61 8.28 -19.21
C ASN A 172 2.19 9.68 -19.45
N LYS A 173 1.60 10.48 -20.34
CA LYS A 173 1.97 11.89 -20.55
C LYS A 173 1.80 12.72 -19.27
N GLU A 174 0.73 12.51 -18.50
CA GLU A 174 0.53 13.17 -17.22
C GLU A 174 1.57 12.78 -16.16
N LEU A 175 1.85 11.48 -16.03
CA LEU A 175 2.89 10.98 -15.12
C LEU A 175 4.26 11.53 -15.50
N GLN A 176 4.59 11.59 -16.78
CA GLN A 176 5.84 12.16 -17.26
C GLN A 176 5.97 13.64 -16.89
N ARG A 177 4.90 14.44 -17.05
CA ARG A 177 4.89 15.84 -16.58
C ARG A 177 5.11 15.95 -15.08
N SER A 178 4.45 15.11 -14.28
CA SER A 178 4.62 15.10 -12.82
C SER A 178 6.05 14.75 -12.40
N VAL A 179 6.68 13.78 -13.08
CA VAL A 179 8.08 13.42 -12.86
C VAL A 179 9.01 14.57 -13.21
N GLU A 180 8.79 15.24 -14.33
CA GLU A 180 9.60 16.40 -14.75
C GLU A 180 9.45 17.57 -13.77
N GLU A 181 8.24 17.83 -13.27
CA GLU A 181 8.00 18.85 -12.25
C GLU A 181 8.73 18.53 -10.94
N LYS A 182 8.62 17.29 -10.45
CA LYS A 182 9.36 16.85 -9.25
C LYS A 182 10.87 16.94 -9.44
N ARG A 183 11.39 16.59 -10.62
CA ARG A 183 12.82 16.75 -10.95
C ARG A 183 13.23 18.22 -10.92
N ARG A 184 12.42 19.14 -11.45
CA ARG A 184 12.69 20.59 -11.39
C ARG A 184 12.72 21.09 -9.95
N LEU A 185 11.75 20.69 -9.13
CA LEU A 185 11.69 21.06 -7.71
C LEU A 185 12.90 20.52 -6.93
N ALA A 186 13.23 19.24 -7.10
CA ALA A 186 14.40 18.64 -6.46
C ALA A 186 15.71 19.35 -6.86
N THR A 187 15.84 19.72 -8.14
CA THR A 187 17.00 20.49 -8.62
C THR A 187 17.07 21.88 -7.97
N ALA A 188 15.93 22.57 -7.84
CA ALA A 188 15.87 23.86 -7.17
C ALA A 188 16.21 23.75 -5.66
N ASP A 189 15.78 22.69 -5.00
CA ASP A 189 16.09 22.42 -3.59
C ASP A 189 17.57 22.13 -3.37
N VAL A 190 18.19 21.30 -4.23
CA VAL A 190 19.65 21.07 -4.18
C VAL A 190 20.41 22.38 -4.33
N GLN A 191 20.01 23.24 -5.27
CA GLN A 191 20.65 24.55 -5.43
C GLN A 191 20.45 25.46 -4.21
N ARG A 192 19.27 25.43 -3.57
CA ARG A 192 19.03 26.17 -2.32
C ARG A 192 19.91 25.66 -1.18
N MET A 193 20.02 24.34 -1.01
CA MET A 193 20.88 23.73 -0.01
C MET A 193 22.35 24.06 -0.24
N GLN A 194 22.84 24.00 -1.49
CA GLN A 194 24.22 24.37 -1.81
C GLN A 194 24.53 25.83 -1.46
N ARG A 195 23.60 26.76 -1.71
CA ARG A 195 23.76 28.17 -1.30
C ARG A 195 23.78 28.32 0.22
N ALA A 196 22.88 27.63 0.93
CA ALA A 196 22.83 27.66 2.39
C ALA A 196 24.12 27.08 3.01
N ALA A 197 24.63 25.96 2.46
CA ALA A 197 25.90 25.37 2.88
C ALA A 197 27.07 26.35 2.68
N ALA A 198 27.16 27.00 1.51
CA ALA A 198 28.20 28.00 1.25
C ALA A 198 28.13 29.20 2.21
N GLN A 199 26.92 29.64 2.59
CA GLN A 199 26.75 30.70 3.59
C GLN A 199 27.16 30.25 4.99
N LEU A 200 26.79 29.03 5.39
CA LEU A 200 27.20 28.45 6.67
C LEU A 200 28.72 28.30 6.76
N ASP A 201 29.38 27.87 5.68
CA ASP A 201 30.83 27.77 5.61
C ASP A 201 31.49 29.15 5.79
N GLN A 202 30.97 30.19 5.12
CA GLN A 202 31.47 31.57 5.31
C GLN A 202 31.32 32.06 6.75
N VAL A 203 30.16 31.83 7.38
CA VAL A 203 29.92 32.20 8.79
C VAL A 203 30.83 31.42 9.73
N SER A 204 31.02 30.12 9.48
CA SER A 204 31.92 29.26 10.22
C SER A 204 33.38 29.75 10.14
N HIS A 205 33.84 30.16 8.95
CA HIS A 205 35.15 30.78 8.80
C HIS A 205 35.28 32.09 9.58
N LEU A 206 34.32 33.00 9.47
CA LEU A 206 34.32 34.26 10.23
C LEU A 206 34.29 34.04 11.75
N ALA A 207 33.51 33.08 12.23
CA ALA A 207 33.45 32.74 13.64
C ALA A 207 34.78 32.16 14.16
N LYS A 208 35.44 31.32 13.36
CA LYS A 208 36.80 30.81 13.67
C LYS A 208 37.80 31.95 13.74
N ASP A 209 37.80 32.84 12.74
CA ASP A 209 38.72 33.98 12.69
C ASP A 209 38.53 34.89 13.91
N TYR A 210 37.28 35.17 14.30
CA TYR A 210 36.96 35.94 15.50
C TYR A 210 37.42 35.27 16.79
N ALA A 211 37.23 33.95 16.91
CA ALA A 211 37.67 33.18 18.08
C ALA A 211 39.20 33.08 18.21
N THR A 212 39.94 33.27 17.11
CA THR A 212 41.41 33.26 17.08
C THR A 212 42.04 34.65 17.11
N ALA A 213 41.24 35.72 17.13
CA ALA A 213 41.74 37.08 17.24
C ALA A 213 42.27 37.36 18.68
N PRO A 214 43.47 37.96 18.83
CA PRO A 214 44.14 38.16 20.12
C PRO A 214 43.51 39.23 21.02
#